data_AF-A0ABD5W6M8-F1
#
_entry.id   AF-A0ABD5W6M8-F1
#
_cell.length_a   1.000
_cell.length_b   1.000
_cell.length_c   1.000
_cell.angle_alpha   90.00
_cell.angle_beta   90.00
_cell.angle_gamma   90.00
#
_symmetry.space_group_name_H-M   'P 1'
#
loop_
_entity.id
_entity.type
_entity.pdbx_description
1 polymer ?
#
loop_
_entity_poly.entity_id
_entity_poly.type
_entity_poly.pdbx_seq_one_letter_code
_entity_poly.pdbx_strand_id
1 'polypeptide(L)'
;MRPLRGAYDNNWPHPSGEQLAENPDGWDGQQVLLFGTVTEQTTTGFVMHVEKDDGEIARVVEVRGSNADVETGGVVQVHGTLSDSGTVQTAESVVVVNEGPGDQRYKLGASVAGVLLVVGAFLRYWHIDLRRMRFVAREGGEHDG
;
A
#
# COMPACT_ATOMS: atom_id res chain seq x y z
N MET A 1 -18.06 6.89 -16.56
CA MET A 1 -17.26 5.89 -15.85
C MET A 1 -17.65 5.92 -14.39
N ARG A 2 -18.20 4.83 -13.84
CA ARG A 2 -18.43 4.68 -12.39
C ARG A 2 -17.17 4.03 -11.80
N PRO A 3 -16.55 4.58 -10.75
CA PRO A 3 -15.54 3.84 -10.01
C PRO A 3 -16.21 2.65 -9.33
N LEU A 4 -15.57 1.48 -9.40
CA LEU A 4 -15.99 0.26 -8.74
C LEU A 4 -15.72 0.44 -7.24
N ARG A 5 -16.72 0.88 -6.46
CA ARG A 5 -16.71 0.71 -5.00
C ARG A 5 -16.58 -0.78 -4.73
N GLY A 6 -15.52 -1.19 -4.04
CA GLY A 6 -15.36 -2.57 -3.61
C GLY A 6 -16.50 -2.94 -2.68
N ALA A 7 -17.08 -4.13 -2.85
CA ALA A 7 -18.17 -4.62 -1.99
C ALA A 7 -17.79 -4.76 -0.50
N TYR A 8 -16.55 -4.44 -0.14
CA TYR A 8 -16.01 -4.45 1.21
C TYR A 8 -16.40 -3.21 2.03
N ASP A 9 -16.72 -2.08 1.39
CA ASP A 9 -16.99 -0.81 2.10
C ASP A 9 -18.33 -0.79 2.84
N ASN A 10 -19.34 -1.52 2.34
CA ASN A 10 -20.72 -1.42 2.85
C ASN A 10 -20.97 -2.23 4.14
N ASN A 11 -20.06 -3.10 4.56
CA ASN A 11 -20.22 -3.93 5.78
C ASN A 11 -19.05 -3.76 6.76
N TRP A 12 -18.20 -2.75 6.54
CA TRP A 12 -17.10 -2.42 7.44
C TRP A 12 -17.65 -1.62 8.63
N PRO A 13 -17.51 -2.10 9.88
CA PRO A 13 -18.17 -1.49 11.04
C PRO A 13 -17.42 -0.25 11.58
N HIS A 14 -16.39 0.24 10.89
CA HIS A 14 -15.57 1.37 11.34
C HIS A 14 -15.62 2.51 10.32
N PRO A 15 -15.42 3.77 10.76
CA PRO A 15 -15.44 4.91 9.85
C PRO A 15 -14.38 4.82 8.77
N SER A 16 -14.76 5.17 7.54
CA SER A 16 -13.81 5.56 6.50
C SER A 16 -13.32 7.00 6.72
N GLY A 17 -12.25 7.40 6.02
CA GLY A 17 -11.79 8.79 6.03
C GLY A 17 -12.88 9.76 5.57
N GLU A 18 -13.69 9.39 4.58
CA GLU A 18 -14.83 10.19 4.11
C GLU A 18 -15.86 10.40 5.22
N GLN A 19 -16.24 9.33 5.92
CA GLN A 19 -17.23 9.41 7.01
C GLN A 19 -16.71 10.22 8.20
N LEU A 20 -15.40 10.16 8.46
CA LEU A 20 -14.76 10.95 9.51
C LEU A 20 -14.66 12.43 9.14
N ALA A 21 -14.47 12.76 7.86
CA ALA A 21 -14.48 14.14 7.37
C ALA A 21 -15.89 14.75 7.38
N GLU A 22 -16.91 13.96 7.01
CA GLU A 22 -18.31 14.41 6.96
C GLU A 22 -18.93 14.58 8.36
N ASN A 23 -18.68 13.65 9.28
CA ASN A 23 -19.28 13.64 10.61
C ASN A 23 -18.27 13.21 11.68
N PRO A 24 -17.31 14.08 12.04
CA PRO A 24 -16.23 13.74 12.95
C PRO A 24 -16.72 13.31 14.35
N ASP A 25 -17.67 14.06 14.92
CA ASP A 25 -18.18 13.84 16.28
C ASP A 25 -19.10 12.61 16.37
N GLY A 26 -19.63 12.13 15.24
CA GLY A 26 -20.55 11.00 15.20
C GLY A 26 -19.94 9.68 15.65
N TRP A 27 -18.61 9.62 15.74
CA TRP A 27 -17.82 8.46 16.12
C TRP A 27 -17.19 8.58 17.51
N ASP A 28 -17.39 9.72 18.18
CA ASP A 28 -16.88 9.93 19.53
C ASP A 28 -17.49 8.93 20.53
N GLY A 29 -16.66 8.42 21.43
CA GLY A 29 -17.00 7.38 22.38
C GLY A 29 -17.15 5.98 21.76
N GLN A 30 -17.00 5.84 20.44
CA GLN A 30 -17.04 4.54 19.78
C GLN A 30 -15.65 3.93 19.66
N GLN A 31 -15.65 2.59 19.65
CA GLN A 31 -14.46 1.81 19.36
C GLN A 31 -14.32 1.65 17.84
N VAL A 32 -13.24 2.21 17.30
CA VAL A 32 -13.01 2.31 15.86
C VAL A 32 -11.63 1.78 15.49
N LEU A 33 -11.53 1.36 14.23
CA LEU A 33 -10.29 0.97 13.59
C LEU A 33 -9.94 2.01 12.54
N LEU A 34 -8.85 2.75 12.74
CA LEU A 34 -8.39 3.78 11.82
C LEU A 34 -7.05 3.39 11.20
N PHE A 35 -6.91 3.71 9.92
CA PHE A 35 -5.64 3.63 9.20
C PHE A 35 -5.09 5.04 9.00
N GLY A 36 -3.80 5.21 9.20
CA GLY A 36 -3.18 6.51 9.00
C GLY A 36 -1.67 6.46 8.84
N THR A 37 -1.13 7.55 8.31
CA THR A 37 0.30 7.77 8.17
C THR A 37 0.79 8.56 9.37
N VAL A 38 1.78 8.04 10.09
CA VAL A 38 2.39 8.71 11.25
C VAL A 38 3.14 9.94 10.78
N THR A 39 2.86 11.10 11.36
CA THR A 39 3.51 12.36 11.02
C THR A 39 4.43 12.87 12.11
N GLU A 40 4.13 12.53 13.37
CA GLU A 40 4.90 12.97 14.52
C GLU A 40 4.88 11.93 15.63
N GLN A 41 6.00 11.79 16.33
CA GLN A 41 6.11 10.98 17.55
C GLN A 41 5.90 11.86 18.78
N THR A 42 5.15 11.36 19.75
CA THR A 42 4.90 12.06 21.03
C THR A 42 5.43 11.24 22.19
N THR A 43 5.40 11.78 23.41
CA THR A 43 5.85 11.05 24.60
C THR A 43 4.94 9.87 24.96
N THR A 44 3.66 9.91 24.56
CA THR A 44 2.64 8.93 24.99
C THR A 44 1.95 8.22 23.82
N GLY A 45 2.53 8.30 22.63
CA GLY A 45 1.98 7.78 21.38
C GLY A 45 2.47 8.59 20.19
N PHE A 46 1.61 8.90 19.22
CA PHE A 46 1.99 9.59 17.99
C PHE A 46 0.83 10.36 17.37
N VAL A 47 1.10 11.22 16.40
CA VAL A 47 0.09 11.87 15.56
C VAL A 47 0.09 11.20 14.20
N MET A 48 -1.12 10.95 13.66
CA MET A 48 -1.28 10.39 12.32
C MET A 48 -2.27 11.18 11.48
N HIS A 49 -2.08 11.13 10.17
CA HIS A 49 -3.05 11.61 9.18
C HIS A 49 -3.90 10.45 8.71
N VAL A 50 -5.21 10.57 8.87
CA VAL A 50 -6.21 9.72 8.23
C VAL A 50 -6.54 10.36 6.89
N GLU A 51 -6.44 9.58 5.82
CA GLU A 51 -6.69 10.04 4.45
C GLU A 51 -8.04 9.53 3.95
N LYS A 52 -8.62 10.31 3.04
CA LYS A 52 -9.72 9.90 2.18
C LYS A 52 -9.19 9.03 1.03
N ASP A 53 -10.10 8.42 0.27
CA ASP A 53 -9.73 7.57 -0.87
C ASP A 53 -9.04 8.37 -1.99
N ASP A 54 -9.28 9.68 -2.06
CA ASP A 54 -8.62 10.61 -3.00
C ASP A 54 -7.21 11.06 -2.53
N GLY A 55 -6.77 10.62 -1.35
CA GLY A 55 -5.48 10.97 -0.75
C GLY A 55 -5.47 12.33 -0.02
N GLU A 56 -6.60 13.04 0.03
CA GLU A 56 -6.69 14.24 0.87
C GLU A 56 -6.81 13.85 2.35
N ILE A 57 -6.25 14.69 3.23
CA ILE A 57 -6.31 14.44 4.67
C ILE A 57 -7.75 14.63 5.15
N ALA A 58 -8.38 13.54 5.59
CA ALA A 58 -9.67 13.57 6.27
C ALA A 58 -9.52 14.20 7.66
N ARG A 59 -8.49 13.76 8.40
CA ARG A 59 -8.30 14.19 9.79
C ARG A 59 -6.87 14.00 10.27
N VAL A 60 -6.48 14.88 11.20
CA VAL A 60 -5.28 14.73 12.03
C VAL A 60 -5.72 14.15 13.37
N VAL A 61 -5.15 13.01 13.75
CA VAL A 61 -5.55 12.27 14.96
C VAL A 61 -4.34 12.07 15.86
N GLU A 62 -4.45 12.51 17.11
CA GLU A 62 -3.51 12.21 18.18
C GLU A 62 -3.84 10.85 18.77
N VAL A 63 -2.94 9.90 18.64
CA VAL A 63 -3.06 8.55 19.19
C VAL A 63 -2.32 8.48 20.51
N ARG A 64 -3.04 8.14 21.59
CA ARG A 64 -2.52 8.06 22.96
C ARG A 64 -2.51 6.64 23.48
N GLY A 65 -1.62 6.35 24.44
CA GLY A 65 -1.55 5.04 25.10
C GLY A 65 -0.86 3.96 24.26
N SER A 66 -0.16 4.36 23.20
CA SER A 66 0.60 3.46 22.34
C SER A 66 2.09 3.57 22.63
N ASN A 67 2.76 2.42 22.71
CA ASN A 67 4.22 2.30 22.68
C ASN A 67 4.70 1.67 21.37
N ALA A 68 3.91 1.77 20.29
CA ALA A 68 4.29 1.23 18.99
C ALA A 68 5.52 1.96 18.45
N ASP A 69 6.56 1.18 18.13
CA ASP A 69 7.79 1.68 17.51
C ASP A 69 7.55 1.79 16.00
N VAL A 70 7.26 2.99 15.53
CA VAL A 70 6.97 3.29 14.11
C VAL A 70 7.64 4.60 13.74
N GLU A 71 8.27 4.70 12.59
CA GLU A 71 8.91 5.95 12.18
C GLU A 71 7.90 6.93 11.59
N THR A 72 8.24 8.23 11.60
CA THR A 72 7.50 9.21 10.80
C THR A 72 7.47 8.79 9.33
N GLY A 73 6.28 8.82 8.74
CA GLY A 73 5.99 8.32 7.40
C GLY A 73 5.61 6.83 7.35
N GLY A 74 5.66 6.13 8.49
CA GLY A 74 5.11 4.79 8.63
C GLY A 74 3.58 4.76 8.58
N VAL A 75 3.01 3.62 8.21
CA VAL A 75 1.57 3.41 8.13
C VAL A 75 1.16 2.49 9.26
N VAL A 76 0.16 2.92 10.03
CA VAL A 76 -0.37 2.21 11.18
C VAL A 76 -1.85 1.94 11.05
N GLN A 77 -2.28 0.89 11.73
CA GLN A 77 -3.67 0.56 11.98
C GLN A 77 -3.90 0.62 13.49
N VAL A 78 -4.81 1.49 13.93
CA VAL A 78 -5.06 1.79 15.35
C VAL A 78 -6.48 1.37 15.70
N HIS A 79 -6.59 0.42 16.62
CA HIS A 79 -7.84 0.04 17.25
C HIS A 79 -7.95 0.72 18.61
N GLY A 80 -9.03 1.46 18.83
CA GLY A 80 -9.20 2.21 20.07
C GLY A 80 -10.45 3.07 20.08
N THR A 81 -10.64 3.80 21.18
CA THR A 81 -11.79 4.69 21.35
C THR A 81 -11.47 6.08 20.82
N LEU A 82 -12.34 6.62 19.96
CA LEU A 82 -12.21 7.96 19.40
C LEU A 82 -12.92 9.00 20.29
N SER A 83 -12.37 10.20 20.38
CA SER A 83 -12.93 11.31 21.15
C SER A 83 -12.49 12.66 20.57
N ASP A 84 -12.96 13.72 21.22
CA ASP A 84 -12.61 15.11 20.91
C ASP A 84 -12.88 15.43 19.43
N SER A 85 -14.10 15.17 18.96
CA SER A 85 -14.51 15.46 17.60
C SER A 85 -13.64 14.76 16.56
N GLY A 86 -13.39 13.46 16.79
CA GLY A 86 -12.57 12.63 15.92
C GLY A 86 -11.08 12.98 15.88
N THR A 87 -10.55 13.71 16.86
CA THR A 87 -9.14 14.17 16.85
C THR A 87 -8.24 13.47 17.84
N VAL A 88 -8.79 12.76 18.81
CA VAL A 88 -8.00 11.98 19.79
C VAL A 88 -8.46 10.53 19.75
N GLN A 89 -7.52 9.60 19.66
CA GLN A 89 -7.81 8.18 19.77
C GLN A 89 -7.00 7.56 20.91
N THR A 90 -7.69 6.98 21.89
CA THR A 90 -7.05 6.20 22.95
C THR A 90 -6.86 4.78 22.43
N ALA A 91 -5.61 4.41 22.14
CA ALA A 91 -5.27 3.13 21.55
C ALA A 91 -5.37 1.99 22.56
N GLU A 92 -5.98 0.89 22.12
CA GLU A 92 -5.96 -0.40 22.82
C GLU A 92 -5.03 -1.38 22.12
N SER A 93 -4.94 -1.28 20.79
CA SER A 93 -4.02 -2.06 19.98
C SER A 93 -3.56 -1.25 18.78
N VAL A 94 -2.27 -1.32 18.49
CA VAL A 94 -1.66 -0.71 17.31
C VAL A 94 -0.91 -1.78 16.54
N VAL A 95 -1.21 -1.88 15.26
CA VAL A 95 -0.50 -2.74 14.32
C VAL A 95 0.25 -1.84 13.35
N VAL A 96 1.57 -2.00 13.29
CA VAL A 96 2.39 -1.30 12.31
C VAL A 96 2.30 -2.07 10.99
N VAL A 97 1.74 -1.42 9.97
CA VAL A 97 1.56 -1.99 8.63
C VAL A 97 2.82 -1.75 7.79
N ASN A 98 3.47 -0.62 8.01
CA ASN A 98 4.74 -0.25 7.41
C ASN A 98 5.53 0.62 8.40
N GLU A 99 6.73 0.18 8.79
CA GLU A 99 7.55 0.86 9.80
C GLU A 99 8.09 2.21 9.29
N GLY A 100 8.23 2.41 7.97
CA GLY A 100 8.66 3.69 7.41
C GLY A 100 8.78 3.76 5.87
N PRO A 101 9.12 4.93 5.31
CA PRO A 101 9.31 5.11 3.86
C PRO A 101 10.49 4.28 3.29
N GLY A 102 11.38 3.76 4.13
CA GLY A 102 12.45 2.84 3.75
C GLY A 102 11.98 1.44 3.33
N ASP A 103 10.81 1.01 3.81
CA ASP A 103 10.30 -0.37 3.63
C ASP A 103 9.58 -0.60 2.29
N GLN A 104 9.28 0.48 1.56
CA GLN A 104 8.85 0.38 0.14
C GLN A 104 9.95 -0.21 -0.75
N ARG A 105 11.23 -0.17 -0.34
CA ARG A 105 12.34 -0.77 -1.10
C ARG A 105 12.34 -2.31 -1.04
N TYR A 106 11.71 -2.90 -0.02
CA TYR A 106 11.69 -4.36 0.12
C TYR A 106 10.64 -5.01 -0.78
N LYS A 107 9.50 -4.35 -1.03
CA LYS A 107 8.43 -4.87 -1.89
C LYS A 107 8.81 -4.97 -3.38
N LEU A 108 9.84 -4.25 -3.82
CA LEU A 108 10.40 -4.37 -5.19
C LEU A 108 11.58 -5.35 -5.30
N GLY A 109 12.27 -5.68 -4.21
CA GLY A 109 13.47 -6.52 -4.24
C GLY A 109 13.19 -7.97 -4.63
N ALA A 110 12.14 -8.58 -4.04
CA ALA A 110 11.80 -9.98 -4.30
C ALA A 110 11.32 -10.22 -5.75
N SER A 111 10.52 -9.30 -6.30
CA SER A 111 10.02 -9.40 -7.68
C SER A 111 11.15 -9.22 -8.70
N VAL A 112 12.08 -8.29 -8.47
CA VAL A 112 13.24 -8.10 -9.37
C VAL A 112 14.19 -9.29 -9.30
N ALA A 113 14.47 -9.83 -8.11
CA ALA A 113 15.32 -11.01 -7.96
C ALA A 113 14.69 -12.25 -8.62
N GLY A 114 13.38 -12.43 -8.49
CA GLY A 114 12.63 -13.49 -9.18
C GLY A 114 12.72 -13.38 -10.70
N VAL A 115 12.50 -12.18 -11.26
CA VAL A 115 12.61 -11.93 -12.70
C VAL A 115 14.04 -12.17 -13.20
N LEU A 116 15.06 -11.69 -12.49
CA LEU A 116 16.46 -11.88 -12.88
C LEU A 116 16.89 -13.36 -12.85
N LEU A 117 16.39 -14.15 -11.89
CA LEU A 117 16.63 -15.59 -11.85
C LEU A 117 15.99 -16.31 -13.03
N VAL A 118 14.75 -15.96 -13.40
CA VAL A 118 14.05 -16.55 -14.56
C VAL A 118 14.77 -16.20 -15.86
N VAL A 119 15.18 -14.93 -16.04
CA VAL A 119 15.94 -14.49 -17.23
C VAL A 119 17.30 -15.19 -17.29
N GLY A 120 18.02 -15.27 -16.17
CA GLY A 120 19.29 -15.99 -16.09
C GLY A 120 19.16 -17.48 -16.41
N ALA A 121 18.15 -18.14 -15.87
CA ALA A 121 17.86 -19.54 -16.15
C ALA A 121 17.46 -19.76 -17.62
N PHE A 122 16.65 -18.87 -18.21
CA PHE A 122 16.27 -18.92 -19.61
C PHE A 122 17.50 -18.82 -20.53
N LEU A 123 18.38 -17.85 -20.29
CA LEU A 123 19.64 -17.70 -21.05
C LEU A 123 20.63 -18.86 -20.83
N ARG A 124 20.61 -19.48 -19.64
CA ARG A 124 21.43 -20.65 -19.30
C ARG A 124 20.94 -21.92 -19.99
N TYR A 125 19.62 -22.11 -20.11
CA TYR A 125 19.00 -23.29 -20.73
C TYR A 125 18.88 -23.17 -22.26
N TRP A 126 18.65 -21.97 -22.78
CA TRP A 126 18.65 -21.70 -24.22
C TRP A 126 20.07 -21.40 -24.67
N HIS A 127 20.80 -22.45 -25.05
CA HIS A 127 21.99 -22.27 -25.86
C HIS A 127 21.55 -21.66 -27.20
N ILE A 128 21.60 -20.34 -27.35
CA ILE A 128 21.36 -19.68 -28.63
C ILE A 128 22.48 -20.13 -29.57
N ASP A 129 22.20 -21.14 -30.40
CA ASP A 129 23.09 -21.61 -31.45
C ASP A 129 23.04 -20.62 -32.64
N LEU A 130 23.71 -19.48 -32.46
CA LEU A 130 23.87 -18.42 -33.46
C LEU A 130 24.58 -18.91 -34.74
N ARG A 131 25.16 -20.11 -34.77
CA ARG A 131 25.85 -20.64 -35.96
C ARG A 131 24.91 -21.25 -37.00
N ARG A 132 23.64 -21.52 -36.65
CA ARG A 132 22.69 -22.17 -37.56
C ARG A 132 21.66 -21.26 -38.22
N MET A 133 21.71 -19.94 -37.97
CA MET A 133 20.89 -18.97 -38.70
C MET A 133 21.40 -18.81 -40.14
N ARG A 134 21.17 -19.80 -40.99
CA ARG A 134 21.34 -19.66 -42.44
C ARG A 134 20.00 -19.29 -43.06
N PHE A 135 19.90 -18.04 -43.51
CA PHE A 135 18.89 -17.66 -44.47
C PHE A 135 19.31 -18.21 -45.83
N VAL A 136 18.58 -19.17 -46.36
CA VAL A 136 18.74 -19.64 -47.75
C VAL A 136 17.69 -18.92 -48.58
N ALA A 137 18.14 -18.17 -49.59
CA ALA A 137 17.26 -17.57 -50.58
C ALA A 137 16.52 -18.70 -51.32
N ARG A 138 15.20 -18.57 -51.44
CA ARG A 138 14.38 -19.50 -52.22
C ARG A 138 14.80 -19.35 -53.69
N GLU A 139 15.39 -20.37 -54.29
CA GLU A 139 15.55 -20.44 -55.74
C GLU A 139 14.13 -20.40 -56.35
N GLY A 140 13.73 -19.22 -56.81
CA GLY A 140 12.59 -19.07 -57.70
C GLY A 140 13.04 -19.57 -59.07
N GLY A 141 12.65 -20.79 -59.40
CA GLY A 141 12.87 -21.38 -60.71
C GLY A 141 12.29 -20.51 -61.83
N GLU A 142 13.19 -20.03 -62.68
CA GLU A 142 13.28 -20.23 -64.14
C GLU A 142 12.05 -20.00 -65.07
N HIS A 143 12.34 -19.22 -66.13
CA HIS A 143 11.75 -19.15 -67.50
C HIS A 143 10.28 -18.78 -67.74
N ASP A 144 10.01 -17.69 -68.47
CA ASP A 144 9.83 -17.66 -69.94
C ASP A 144 9.29 -16.30 -70.42
N GLY A 145 9.84 -15.79 -71.54
CA GLY A 145 9.41 -14.59 -72.23
C GLY A 145 10.49 -13.95 -73.09
#